data_AF-A0A9D9DHW1-F1
#
_entry.id   AF-A0A9D9DHW1-F1
#
_cell.length_a   1.000
_cell.length_b   1.000
_cell.length_c   1.000
_cell.angle_alpha   90.00
_cell.angle_beta   90.00
_cell.angle_gamma   90.00
#
_symmetry.space_group_name_H-M   'P 1'
#
loop_
_entity.id
_entity.type
_entity.pdbx_description
1 polymer ?
#
loop_
_entity_poly.entity_id
_entity_poly.type
_entity_poly.pdbx_seq_one_letter_code
_entity_poly.pdbx_strand_id
1 'polypeptide(L)'
;MKYSWEFKLECVDKYKNGEYIATPGKTRNQRITFLHQVNKWAKNYDDLGINGLKHSSTNKIWTPEKRFELVAKVLAGNSITS
;
A
#
# COMPACT_ATOMS: atom_id res chain seq x y z
N MET A 1 -3.11 3.70 11.98
CA MET A 1 -1.88 4.46 12.31
C MET A 1 -1.14 4.74 11.01
N LYS A 2 -0.68 5.98 10.79
CA LYS A 2 0.18 6.31 9.63
C LYS A 2 1.64 6.16 10.07
N TYR A 3 2.44 5.53 9.22
CA TYR A 3 3.87 5.32 9.45
C TYR A 3 4.67 6.07 8.40
N SER A 4 5.77 6.70 8.82
CA SER A 4 6.72 7.34 7.89
C SER A 4 7.33 6.28 6.97
N TRP A 5 7.79 6.70 5.80
CA TRP A 5 8.43 5.80 4.84
C TRP A 5 9.70 5.15 5.42
N GLU A 6 10.52 5.93 6.12
CA GLU A 6 11.74 5.47 6.79
C GLU A 6 11.45 4.37 7.82
N PHE A 7 10.41 4.58 8.65
CA PHE A 7 10.01 3.59 9.65
C PHE A 7 9.54 2.28 9.01
N LYS A 8 8.80 2.36 7.89
CA LYS A 8 8.39 1.15 7.16
C LYS A 8 9.59 0.40 6.59
N LEU A 9 10.58 1.12 6.07
CA LEU A 9 11.80 0.53 5.53
C LEU A 9 12.56 -0.23 6.63
N GLU A 10 12.80 0.41 7.77
CA GLU A 10 13.44 -0.23 8.94
C GLU A 10 12.69 -1.49 9.39
N CYS A 11 11.35 -1.44 9.41
CA CYS A 11 10.54 -2.61 9.76
C CYS A 11 10.67 -3.75 8.74
N VAL A 12 10.77 -3.45 7.45
CA VAL A 12 10.94 -4.46 6.40
C VAL A 12 12.34 -5.07 6.48
N ASP A 13 13.37 -4.27 6.71
CA ASP A 13 14.74 -4.77 6.86
C ASP A 13 14.84 -5.72 8.06
N LYS A 14 14.30 -5.32 9.22
CA LYS A 14 14.21 -6.19 10.41
C LYS A 14 13.41 -7.45 10.14
N TYR A 15 12.28 -7.35 9.44
CA TYR A 15 11.45 -8.50 9.08
C TYR A 15 12.21 -9.51 8.21
N LYS A 16 12.99 -9.03 7.24
CA LYS A 16 13.81 -9.88 6.36
C LYS A 16 15.00 -10.52 7.09
N ASN A 17 15.60 -9.81 8.04
CA ASN A 17 16.67 -10.34 8.88
C ASN A 17 16.17 -11.29 9.98
N GLY A 18 14.85 -11.41 10.18
CA GLY A 18 14.27 -12.19 11.28
C GLY A 18 14.43 -11.53 12.66
N GLU A 19 14.72 -10.23 12.68
CA GLU A 19 14.92 -9.46 13.90
C GLU A 19 13.58 -9.07 14.56
N TYR A 20 13.63 -8.86 15.88
CA TYR A 20 12.46 -8.43 16.63
C TYR A 20 12.04 -7.00 16.27
N ILE A 21 10.76 -6.84 15.94
CA ILE A 21 10.18 -5.53 15.58
C ILE A 21 9.40 -4.98 16.77
N ALA A 22 9.94 -3.90 17.35
CA ALA A 22 9.28 -3.20 18.45
C ALA A 22 7.92 -2.64 18.00
N THR A 23 6.85 -3.21 18.53
CA THR A 23 5.50 -2.84 18.12
C THR A 23 4.99 -1.64 18.95
N PRO A 24 4.47 -0.58 18.32
CA PRO A 24 3.87 0.56 19.05
C PRO A 24 2.53 0.25 19.74
N GLY A 25 2.00 -0.97 19.62
CA GLY A 25 0.72 -1.36 20.20
C GLY A 25 0.82 -1.80 21.66
N LYS A 26 -0.06 -1.25 22.51
CA LYS A 26 -0.18 -1.65 23.93
C LYS A 26 -0.96 -2.96 24.09
N THR A 27 -1.89 -3.25 23.18
CA THR A 27 -2.73 -4.46 23.23
C THR A 27 -2.25 -5.54 22.25
N ARG A 28 -2.58 -6.80 22.55
CA ARG A 28 -2.27 -7.95 21.66
C ARG A 28 -2.83 -7.76 20.25
N ASN A 29 -4.05 -7.26 20.12
CA ASN A 29 -4.69 -7.03 18.81
C ASN A 29 -3.96 -5.97 17.99
N GLN A 30 -3.48 -4.90 18.63
CA GLN A 30 -2.66 -3.89 17.97
C GLN A 30 -1.33 -4.48 17.50
N ARG A 31 -0.72 -5.37 18.29
CA ARG A 31 0.50 -6.07 17.90
C ARG A 31 0.32 -6.94 16.66
N ILE A 32 -0.73 -7.78 16.66
CA ILE A 32 -1.05 -8.65 15.51
C ILE A 32 -1.33 -7.81 14.26
N THR A 33 -2.14 -6.76 14.39
CA THR A 33 -2.47 -5.87 13.27
C THR A 33 -1.22 -5.18 12.70
N PHE A 34 -0.28 -4.78 13.55
CA PHE A 34 0.97 -4.19 13.13
C PHE A 34 1.85 -5.18 12.36
N LEU A 35 2.02 -6.40 12.86
CA LEU A 35 2.79 -7.44 12.17
C LEU A 35 2.19 -7.78 10.79
N HIS A 36 0.86 -7.79 10.66
CA HIS A 36 0.20 -7.94 9.36
C HIS A 36 0.53 -6.79 8.40
N GLN A 37 0.65 -5.56 8.89
CA GLN A 37 1.07 -4.42 8.06
C GLN A 37 2.53 -4.54 7.62
N VAL A 38 3.42 -4.97 8.51
CA VAL A 38 4.82 -5.21 8.16
C VAL A 38 4.93 -6.28 7.07
N ASN A 39 4.21 -7.40 7.19
CA ASN A 39 4.18 -8.42 6.15
C ASN A 39 3.68 -7.86 4.81
N LYS A 40 2.63 -7.04 4.81
CA LYS A 40 2.16 -6.36 3.60
C LYS A 40 3.22 -5.43 2.99
N TRP A 41 3.95 -4.69 3.81
CA TRP A 41 5.04 -3.84 3.34
C TRP A 41 6.20 -4.64 2.77
N ALA A 42 6.56 -5.77 3.38
CA ALA A 42 7.58 -6.66 2.86
C ALA A 42 7.20 -7.20 1.48
N LYS A 43 5.96 -7.68 1.31
CA LYS A 43 5.45 -8.11 -0.01
C LYS A 43 5.50 -6.98 -1.04
N ASN A 44 4.99 -5.79 -0.69
CA ASN A 44 5.06 -4.63 -1.58
C ASN A 44 6.49 -4.25 -1.95
N TYR A 45 7.44 -4.42 -1.02
CA TYR A 45 8.86 -4.18 -1.28
C TYR A 45 9.44 -5.24 -2.21
N ASP A 46 9.05 -6.49 -2.09
CA ASP A 46 9.48 -7.56 -2.99
C ASP A 46 8.95 -7.33 -4.43
N ASP A 47 7.71 -6.84 -4.56
CA ASP A 47 7.09 -6.60 -5.88
C ASP A 47 7.56 -5.31 -6.56
N LEU A 48 7.68 -4.21 -5.81
CA LEU A 48 7.87 -2.84 -6.34
C LEU A 48 9.14 -2.16 -5.83
N GLY A 49 9.96 -2.87 -5.05
CA GLY A 49 11.13 -2.32 -4.38
C GLY A 49 10.77 -1.23 -3.37
N ILE A 50 11.72 -0.32 -3.16
CA ILE A 50 11.59 0.82 -2.24
C ILE A 50 10.34 1.69 -2.53
N ASN A 51 9.94 1.79 -3.80
CA ASN A 51 8.77 2.58 -4.20
C ASN A 51 7.45 1.96 -3.70
N GLY A 52 7.40 0.64 -3.46
CA GLY A 52 6.23 -0.04 -2.88
C GLY A 52 5.91 0.36 -1.44
N LEU A 53 6.87 0.94 -0.71
CA LEU A 53 6.69 1.44 0.66
C LEU A 53 6.17 2.88 0.71
N LYS A 54 6.39 3.64 -0.36
CA LYS A 54 5.88 5.01 -0.47
C LYS A 54 4.36 4.96 -0.43
N HIS A 55 3.77 5.96 0.19
CA HIS A 55 2.33 6.12 0.07
C HIS A 55 2.00 6.27 -1.42
N SER A 56 1.04 5.49 -1.90
CA SER A 56 0.49 5.68 -3.24
C SER A 56 -0.14 7.07 -3.26
N SER A 57 0.62 8.09 -3.68
CA SER A 57 0.10 9.44 -3.92
C SER A 57 -0.84 9.47 -5.12
N THR A 58 -0.91 8.36 -5.85
CA THR A 58 -1.78 8.19 -7.00
C THR A 58 -3.22 8.01 -6.54
N ASN A 59 -3.87 9.14 -6.24
CA ASN A 59 -5.13 9.35 -6.96
C ASN A 59 -4.81 9.08 -8.42
N LYS A 60 -5.48 8.10 -9.04
CA LYS A 60 -5.31 7.81 -10.46
C LYS A 60 -5.40 9.15 -11.19
N ILE A 61 -4.31 9.60 -11.81
CA ILE A 61 -4.29 10.86 -12.53
C ILE A 61 -5.20 10.64 -13.73
N TRP A 62 -6.41 11.18 -13.62
CA TRP A 62 -7.42 11.09 -14.65
C TRP A 62 -7.15 12.18 -15.67
N THR A 63 -6.46 11.83 -16.76
CA THR A 63 -6.32 12.75 -17.89
C THR A 63 -7.70 13.01 -18.50
N PRO A 64 -7.95 14.19 -19.10
CA PRO A 64 -9.23 14.50 -19.75
C PRO A 64 -9.66 13.41 -20.74
N GLU A 65 -8.70 12.82 -21.48
CA GLU A 65 -8.94 11.76 -22.46
C GLU A 65 -9.44 10.48 -21.79
N LYS A 66 -8.77 10.02 -20.72
CA LYS A 66 -9.20 8.84 -19.96
C LYS A 66 -10.57 9.02 -19.29
N ARG A 67 -10.92 10.24 -18.89
CA ARG A 67 -12.25 10.55 -18.36
C ARG A 67 -13.29 10.50 -19.47
N PHE A 68 -12.98 11.09 -20.62
CA PHE A 68 -13.85 11.07 -21.79
C PHE A 68 -14.14 9.64 -22.26
N GLU A 69 -13.12 8.80 -22.38
CA GLU A 69 -13.28 7.39 -22.75
C GLU A 69 -14.21 6.63 -21.80
N LEU A 70 -14.10 6.86 -20.49
CA LEU A 70 -14.99 6.25 -19.51
C LEU A 70 -16.43 6.71 -19.68
N VAL A 71 -16.65 8.01 -19.91
CA VAL A 71 -17.99 8.56 -20.17
C VAL A 71 -18.57 7.98 -21.45
N ALA A 72 -17.78 7.89 -22.52
CA ALA A 72 -18.19 7.30 -23.79
C ALA A 72 -18.59 5.83 -23.65
N LYS A 73 -17.83 5.03 -22.86
CA LYS A 73 -18.16 3.63 -22.58
C LYS A 73 -19.51 3.47 -21.88
N VAL A 74 -19.79 4.34 -20.89
CA VAL A 74 -21.07 4.34 -20.17
C VAL A 74 -22.22 4.75 -21.08
N LEU A 75 -22.04 5.79 -21.90
CA LEU A 75 -23.04 6.22 -22.88
C LEU A 75 -23.34 5.13 -23.92
N ALA A 76 -22.34 4.31 -24.25
CA ALA A 76 -22.49 3.13 -25.11
C ALA A 76 -23.13 1.91 -24.41
N GLY A 77 -23.57 2.04 -23.15
CA GLY A 77 -24.25 0.98 -22.40
C GLY A 77 -23.32 -0.05 -21.76
N ASN A 78 -22.00 0.18 -21.77
CA ASN A 78 -21.04 -0.72 -21.12
C ASN A 78 -20.93 -0.40 -19.63
N SER A 79 -20.86 -1.44 -18.79
CA SER A 79 -20.58 -1.26 -17.37
C SER A 79 -19.09 -0.95 -17.13
N ILE A 80 -18.79 -0.24 -16.05
CA ILE A 80 -17.41 0.12 -15.63
C ILE A 80 -16.74 -1.03 -14.84
N THR A 81 -17.45 -2.12 -14.58
CA THR A 81 -16.92 -3.25 -13.80
C THR A 81 -15.84 -3.99 -14.60
N SER A 82 -14.67 -4.15 -13.96
CA SER A 82 -13.43 -4.76 -14.48
C SER A 82 -13.62 -6.14 -15.08
#